data_AF-A0A6H9XR34-F1
#
_entry.id   AF-A0A6H9XR34-F1
#
_cell.length_a   1.000
_cell.length_b   1.000
_cell.length_c   1.000
_cell.angle_alpha   90.00
_cell.angle_beta   90.00
_cell.angle_gamma   90.00
#
_symmetry.space_group_name_H-M   'P 1'
#
loop_
_entity.id
_entity.type
_entity.pdbx_description
1 polymer ?
#
loop_
_entity_poly.entity_id
_entity_poly.type
_entity_poly.pdbx_seq_one_letter_code
_entity_poly.pdbx_strand_id
1 'polypeptide(L)'
;MSLLLVLFYFIGIPALVVAVAVWLWRKTDSSLARGLVILGTMVTLAGLLWLAQGEKWLADQQVRELCAKDGGVRVYETVTLPPERFDKYGLIRVPAKEFAKLEDEYFYVWQVKKYRNKSPVVRRDHFLVCRRADGKLLGEAISYARIGGDMPGPWHESSFRCPKESGNSLLQEQIFKKVEE
;
A
#
# COMPACT_ATOMS: atom_id res chain seq x y z
N MET A 1 -14.34 -8.47 -14.30
CA MET A 1 -15.26 -9.53 -13.81
C MET A 1 -16.69 -9.01 -13.91
N SER A 2 -17.67 -9.83 -14.33
CA SER A 2 -19.06 -9.37 -14.58
C SER A 2 -19.75 -8.96 -13.27
N LEU A 3 -20.58 -7.90 -13.31
CA LEU A 3 -21.43 -7.45 -12.21
C LEU A 3 -22.26 -8.60 -11.60
N LEU A 4 -22.66 -9.56 -12.43
CA LEU A 4 -23.38 -10.76 -12.01
C LEU A 4 -22.59 -11.63 -11.02
N LEU A 5 -21.28 -11.79 -11.22
CA LEU A 5 -20.44 -12.57 -10.32
C LEU A 5 -20.27 -11.88 -8.96
N VAL A 6 -20.20 -10.55 -8.96
CA VAL A 6 -20.16 -9.74 -7.75
C VAL A 6 -21.47 -9.91 -6.97
N LEU A 7 -22.63 -9.67 -7.60
CA LEU A 7 -23.92 -9.82 -6.94
C LEU A 7 -24.14 -11.25 -6.42
N PHE A 8 -23.73 -12.26 -7.18
CA PHE A 8 -23.82 -13.65 -6.75
C PHE A 8 -22.98 -13.92 -5.50
N TYR A 9 -21.73 -13.46 -5.46
CA TYR A 9 -20.84 -13.72 -4.34
C TYR A 9 -21.20 -12.92 -3.07
N PHE A 10 -21.62 -11.66 -3.21
CA PHE A 10 -21.89 -10.76 -2.07
C PHE A 10 -23.32 -10.82 -1.55
N ILE A 11 -24.28 -11.15 -2.40
CA ILE A 11 -25.69 -11.14 -2.04
C ILE A 11 -26.25 -12.55 -2.14
N GLY A 12 -26.01 -13.23 -3.28
CA GLY A 12 -26.54 -14.56 -3.53
C GLY A 12 -26.10 -15.60 -2.50
N ILE A 13 -24.78 -15.79 -2.32
CA ILE A 13 -24.24 -16.80 -1.39
C ILE A 13 -24.64 -16.50 0.06
N PRO A 14 -24.46 -15.28 0.61
CA PRO A 14 -24.88 -14.99 1.98
C PRO A 14 -26.40 -15.12 2.17
N ALA A 15 -27.22 -14.66 1.22
CA ALA A 15 -28.67 -14.81 1.30
C ALA A 15 -29.09 -16.28 1.29
N LEU A 16 -28.44 -17.12 0.48
CA LEU A 16 -28.69 -18.57 0.44
C LEU A 16 -28.29 -19.24 1.76
N VAL A 17 -27.12 -18.90 2.32
CA VAL A 17 -26.67 -19.41 3.62
C VAL A 17 -27.68 -19.05 4.71
N VAL A 18 -28.14 -17.80 4.75
CA VAL A 18 -29.16 -17.34 5.72
C VAL A 18 -30.51 -18.03 5.48
N ALA A 19 -30.95 -18.18 4.24
CA ALA A 19 -32.22 -18.84 3.92
C ALA A 19 -32.22 -20.31 4.36
N VAL A 20 -31.13 -21.03 4.10
CA VAL A 20 -30.94 -22.43 4.54
C VAL A 20 -30.89 -22.49 6.07
N ALA A 21 -30.19 -21.57 6.73
CA ALA A 21 -30.14 -21.50 8.19
C ALA A 21 -31.53 -21.26 8.81
N VAL A 22 -32.31 -20.33 8.26
CA VAL A 22 -33.68 -20.05 8.70
C VAL A 22 -34.58 -21.27 8.48
N TRP A 23 -34.45 -21.96 7.34
CA TRP A 23 -35.20 -23.18 7.06
C TRP A 23 -34.87 -24.30 8.05
N LEU A 24 -33.58 -24.54 8.31
CA LEU A 24 -33.12 -25.54 9.29
C LEU A 24 -33.58 -25.19 10.70
N TRP A 25 -33.47 -23.92 11.09
CA TRP A 25 -33.89 -23.42 12.40
C TRP A 25 -35.40 -23.59 12.64
N ARG A 26 -36.23 -23.37 11.61
CA ARG A 26 -37.68 -23.60 11.67
C ARG A 26 -38.05 -25.08 11.80
N LYS A 27 -37.23 -25.98 11.25
CA LYS A 27 -37.46 -27.43 11.27
C LYS A 27 -36.98 -28.10 12.56
N THR A 28 -36.21 -27.39 13.39
CA THR A 28 -35.66 -27.94 14.64
C THR A 28 -36.49 -27.51 15.85
N ASP A 29 -36.87 -28.48 16.67
CA ASP A 29 -37.66 -28.24 17.89
C ASP A 29 -36.80 -28.05 19.14
N SER A 30 -35.55 -28.52 19.15
CA SER A 30 -34.66 -28.36 20.31
C SER A 30 -33.94 -27.02 20.29
N SER A 31 -33.87 -26.38 21.47
CA SER A 31 -33.13 -25.12 21.68
C SER A 31 -31.63 -25.27 21.39
N LEU A 32 -31.05 -26.42 21.73
CA LEU A 32 -29.65 -26.73 21.46
C LEU A 32 -29.37 -26.81 19.95
N ALA A 33 -30.20 -27.53 19.19
CA ALA A 33 -30.02 -27.65 17.75
C ALA A 33 -30.17 -26.29 17.04
N ARG A 34 -31.12 -25.46 17.48
CA ARG A 34 -31.25 -24.07 17.01
C ARG A 34 -30.00 -23.25 17.29
N GLY A 35 -29.40 -23.40 18.48
CA GLY A 35 -28.13 -22.76 18.84
C GLY A 35 -26.99 -23.17 17.92
N LEU A 36 -26.87 -24.46 17.59
CA LEU A 36 -25.87 -24.98 16.66
C LEU A 36 -26.04 -24.44 15.23
N VAL A 37 -27.29 -24.33 14.74
CA VAL A 37 -27.57 -23.75 13.43
C VAL A 37 -27.12 -22.28 13.36
N ILE A 38 -27.41 -21.50 14.39
CA ILE A 38 -26.98 -20.09 14.47
C ILE A 38 -25.45 -20.00 14.48
N LEU A 39 -24.79 -20.79 15.34
CA LEU A 39 -23.33 -20.80 15.45
C LEU A 39 -22.67 -21.19 14.12
N GLY A 40 -23.16 -22.25 13.46
CA GLY A 40 -22.64 -22.68 12.15
C GLY A 40 -22.79 -21.62 11.06
N THR A 41 -23.92 -20.89 11.08
CA THR A 41 -24.17 -19.76 10.18
C THR A 41 -23.17 -18.63 10.42
N MET A 42 -22.97 -18.24 11.68
CA MET A 42 -22.00 -17.20 12.06
C MET A 42 -20.58 -17.57 11.63
N VAL A 43 -20.15 -18.82 11.86
CA VAL A 43 -18.83 -19.33 11.44
C VAL A 43 -18.68 -19.27 9.92
N THR A 44 -19.71 -19.67 9.18
CA THR A 44 -19.68 -19.67 7.70
C THR A 44 -19.58 -18.25 7.15
N LEU A 45 -20.37 -17.31 7.67
CA LEU A 45 -20.32 -15.90 7.26
C LEU A 45 -18.97 -15.26 7.63
N ALA A 46 -18.43 -15.57 8.81
CA ALA A 46 -17.09 -15.12 9.21
C ALA A 46 -15.99 -15.68 8.29
N GLY A 47 -16.09 -16.95 7.88
CA GLY A 47 -15.18 -17.56 6.91
C GLY A 47 -15.23 -16.90 5.54
N LEU A 48 -16.44 -16.58 5.05
CA LEU A 48 -16.62 -15.82 3.80
C LEU A 48 -16.01 -14.41 3.89
N LEU A 49 -16.21 -13.73 5.01
CA LEU A 49 -15.61 -12.41 5.26
C LEU A 49 -14.08 -12.48 5.33
N TRP A 50 -13.54 -13.53 5.94
CA TRP A 50 -12.10 -13.76 6.00
C TRP A 50 -11.49 -13.98 4.61
N LEU A 51 -12.11 -14.81 3.77
CA LEU A 51 -11.67 -15.01 2.38
C LEU A 51 -11.71 -13.71 1.57
N ALA A 52 -12.65 -12.82 1.89
CA ALA A 52 -12.81 -11.53 1.24
C ALA A 52 -11.76 -10.48 1.67
N GLN A 53 -11.41 -10.40 2.95
CA GLN A 53 -10.64 -9.26 3.51
C GLN A 53 -9.42 -9.63 4.36
N GLY A 54 -9.28 -10.89 4.80
CA GLY A 54 -8.25 -11.32 5.74
C GLY A 54 -6.83 -11.17 5.18
N GLU A 55 -6.61 -11.61 3.94
CA GLU A 55 -5.32 -11.47 3.24
C GLU A 55 -4.88 -10.01 3.09
N LYS A 56 -5.84 -9.12 2.81
CA LYS A 56 -5.60 -7.68 2.71
C LYS A 56 -5.17 -7.09 4.04
N TRP A 57 -5.86 -7.45 5.12
CA TRP A 57 -5.55 -7.01 6.48
C TRP A 57 -4.16 -7.48 6.93
N LEU A 58 -3.81 -8.75 6.69
CA LEU A 58 -2.49 -9.29 6.98
C LEU A 58 -1.38 -8.58 6.18
N ALA A 59 -1.63 -8.26 4.92
CA ALA A 59 -0.69 -7.50 4.12
C ALA A 59 -0.52 -6.06 4.60
N ASP A 60 -1.59 -5.40 5.05
CA ASP A 60 -1.50 -4.06 5.67
C ASP A 60 -0.71 -4.10 6.98
N GLN A 61 -0.89 -5.13 7.80
CA GLN A 61 -0.09 -5.35 9.00
C GLN A 61 1.39 -5.56 8.65
N GLN A 62 1.69 -6.41 7.67
CA GLN A 62 3.06 -6.65 7.21
C GLN A 62 3.72 -5.35 6.71
N VAL A 63 2.99 -4.52 5.97
CA VAL A 63 3.48 -3.21 5.52
C VAL A 63 3.81 -2.30 6.71
N ARG A 64 2.98 -2.27 7.75
CA ARG A 64 3.24 -1.49 8.97
C ARG A 64 4.47 -1.99 9.71
N GLU A 65 4.62 -3.30 9.87
CA GLU A 65 5.77 -3.91 10.54
C GLU A 65 7.08 -3.63 9.80
N LEU A 66 7.08 -3.72 8.47
CA LEU A 66 8.25 -3.36 7.65
C LEU A 66 8.55 -1.86 7.76
N CYS A 67 7.52 -1.02 7.64
CA CYS A 67 7.64 0.42 7.76
C CYS A 67 8.19 0.87 9.13
N ALA A 68 7.81 0.19 10.22
CA ALA A 68 8.34 0.49 11.56
C ALA A 68 9.84 0.19 11.70
N LYS A 69 10.42 -0.68 10.86
CA LYS A 69 11.83 -1.05 10.92
C LYS A 69 12.74 -0.03 10.25
N ASP A 70 12.39 0.40 9.04
CA ASP A 70 13.25 1.28 8.22
C ASP A 70 12.48 2.26 7.33
N GLY A 71 11.15 2.35 7.45
CA GLY A 71 10.35 3.29 6.68
C GLY A 71 10.59 4.74 7.11
N GLY A 72 10.56 5.65 6.15
CA GLY A 72 10.77 7.08 6.39
C GLY A 72 11.84 7.69 5.50
N VAL A 73 12.21 8.92 5.81
CA VAL A 73 13.24 9.70 5.12
C VAL A 73 14.45 9.81 6.04
N ARG A 74 15.65 9.63 5.47
CA ARG A 74 16.93 9.88 6.13
C ARG A 74 17.75 10.81 5.26
N VAL A 75 18.13 11.96 5.80
CA VAL A 75 19.01 12.92 5.15
C VAL A 75 20.39 12.80 5.77
N TYR A 76 21.40 12.59 4.93
CA TYR A 76 22.80 12.55 5.34
C TYR A 76 23.49 13.89 5.13
N GLU A 77 23.10 14.61 4.08
CA GLU A 77 23.63 15.92 3.75
C GLU A 77 22.54 16.80 3.15
N THR A 78 22.43 18.00 3.68
CA THR A 78 21.58 19.06 3.11
C THR A 78 22.39 19.93 2.17
N VAL A 79 21.76 20.40 1.10
CA VAL A 79 22.38 21.26 0.10
C VAL A 79 21.60 22.56 0.02
N THR A 80 22.27 23.68 0.27
CA THR A 80 21.67 25.00 0.10
C THR A 80 21.83 25.46 -1.35
N LEU A 81 20.73 25.81 -1.99
CA LEU A 81 20.68 26.26 -3.38
C LEU A 81 20.02 27.64 -3.48
N PRO A 82 20.40 28.44 -4.50
CA PRO A 82 19.80 29.74 -4.71
C PRO A 82 18.32 29.59 -5.13
N PRO A 83 17.45 30.55 -4.78
CA PRO A 83 16.00 30.40 -4.87
C PRO A 83 15.49 30.17 -6.31
N GLU A 84 16.24 30.61 -7.33
CA GLU A 84 15.89 30.47 -8.75
C GLU A 84 15.92 29.01 -9.23
N ARG A 85 16.57 28.13 -8.48
CA ARG A 85 16.65 26.68 -8.79
C ARG A 85 15.39 25.92 -8.41
N PHE A 86 14.54 26.52 -7.58
CA PHE A 86 13.30 25.91 -7.10
C PHE A 86 12.13 26.31 -7.99
N ASP A 87 11.26 25.34 -8.27
CA ASP A 87 10.01 25.59 -8.97
C ASP A 87 8.97 26.27 -8.05
N LYS A 88 7.77 26.53 -8.59
CA LYS A 88 6.65 27.12 -7.85
C LYS A 88 6.15 26.27 -6.66
N TYR A 89 6.56 25.01 -6.56
CA TYR A 89 6.23 24.11 -5.46
C TYR A 89 7.38 23.98 -4.44
N GLY A 90 8.50 24.68 -4.66
CA GLY A 90 9.67 24.58 -3.79
C GLY A 90 10.48 23.31 -4.00
N LEU A 91 10.39 22.69 -5.18
CA LEU A 91 11.18 21.52 -5.57
C LEU A 91 12.23 21.89 -6.60
N ILE A 92 13.37 21.21 -6.58
CA ILE A 92 14.32 21.27 -7.68
C ILE A 92 14.08 20.11 -8.66
N ARG A 93 14.50 20.28 -9.91
CA ARG A 93 14.41 19.18 -10.88
C ARG A 93 15.58 18.21 -10.70
N VAL A 94 15.33 17.06 -10.07
CA VAL A 94 16.29 15.94 -10.03
C VAL A 94 15.81 14.82 -10.96
N PRO A 95 16.51 14.53 -12.08
CA PRO A 95 16.13 13.45 -12.97
C PRO A 95 16.46 12.06 -12.38
N ALA A 96 15.78 11.03 -12.88
CA ALA A 96 16.17 9.65 -12.59
C ALA A 96 17.54 9.38 -13.22
N LYS A 97 18.36 8.54 -12.59
CA LYS A 97 19.73 8.21 -13.05
C LYS A 97 19.79 7.83 -14.54
N GLU A 98 18.79 7.09 -15.02
CA GLU A 98 18.68 6.63 -16.41
C GLU A 98 18.48 7.78 -17.43
N PHE A 99 17.93 8.91 -16.98
CA PHE A 99 17.65 10.09 -17.80
C PHE A 99 18.55 11.28 -17.48
N ALA A 100 19.48 11.12 -16.54
CA ALA A 100 20.32 12.19 -16.05
C ALA A 100 21.48 12.44 -17.02
N LYS A 101 21.57 13.65 -17.56
CA LYS A 101 22.63 14.12 -18.45
C LYS A 101 23.93 14.38 -17.69
N LEU A 102 25.03 14.56 -18.42
CA LEU A 102 26.35 14.82 -17.82
C LEU A 102 26.37 16.14 -17.03
N GLU A 103 25.56 17.11 -17.43
CA GLU A 103 25.46 18.42 -16.80
C GLU A 103 24.56 18.42 -15.55
N ASP A 104 23.79 17.36 -15.32
CA ASP A 104 22.92 17.27 -14.14
C ASP A 104 23.73 16.99 -12.87
N GLU A 105 23.77 17.97 -11.97
CA GLU A 105 24.52 17.91 -10.70
C GLU A 105 24.02 16.83 -9.74
N TYR A 106 22.73 16.49 -9.81
CA TYR A 106 22.06 15.54 -8.94
C TYR A 106 21.23 14.56 -9.76
N PHE A 107 21.10 13.34 -9.28
CA PHE A 107 20.17 12.36 -9.83
C PHE A 107 19.59 11.51 -8.71
N TYR A 108 18.44 10.87 -8.97
CA TYR A 108 17.88 9.90 -8.05
C TYR A 108 17.88 8.49 -8.64
N VAL A 109 17.95 7.49 -7.76
CA VAL A 109 17.79 6.07 -8.10
C VAL A 109 16.53 5.57 -7.40
N TRP A 110 15.66 4.88 -8.14
CA TRP A 110 14.47 4.24 -7.59
C TRP A 110 14.62 2.72 -7.67
N GLN A 111 14.64 2.06 -6.52
CA GLN A 111 14.71 0.61 -6.41
C GLN A 111 13.40 0.08 -5.86
N VAL A 112 12.82 -0.90 -6.56
CA VAL A 112 11.58 -1.56 -6.16
C VAL A 112 11.89 -3.00 -5.77
N LYS A 113 11.61 -3.37 -4.52
CA LYS A 113 11.70 -4.76 -4.05
C LYS A 113 10.32 -5.30 -3.73
N LYS A 114 9.90 -6.37 -4.41
CA LYS A 114 8.65 -7.07 -4.11
C LYS A 114 8.88 -8.15 -3.07
N TYR A 115 8.11 -8.15 -2.00
CA TYR A 115 8.10 -9.18 -0.96
C TYR A 115 7.04 -10.25 -1.25
N ARG A 116 5.95 -9.84 -1.91
CA ARG A 116 4.87 -10.72 -2.32
C ARG A 116 4.45 -10.37 -3.74
N ASN A 117 4.50 -11.35 -4.65
CA ASN A 117 4.19 -11.16 -6.07
C ASN A 117 2.73 -11.47 -6.43
N LYS A 118 1.98 -12.14 -5.54
CA LYS A 118 0.55 -12.46 -5.72
C LYS A 118 -0.31 -11.42 -5.03
N SER A 119 -1.51 -11.14 -5.54
CA SER A 119 -2.45 -10.22 -4.90
C SER A 119 -2.79 -10.66 -3.46
N PRO A 120 -2.75 -9.77 -2.45
CA PRO A 120 -2.18 -8.42 -2.50
C PRO A 120 -0.66 -8.40 -2.68
N VAL A 121 -0.17 -7.56 -3.60
CA VAL A 121 1.26 -7.35 -3.82
C VAL A 121 1.80 -6.47 -2.70
N VAL A 122 2.87 -6.92 -2.05
CA VAL A 122 3.62 -6.13 -1.05
C VAL A 122 4.97 -5.77 -1.63
N ARG A 123 5.29 -4.47 -1.67
CA ARG A 123 6.56 -3.96 -2.21
C ARG A 123 7.18 -2.89 -1.32
N ARG A 124 8.48 -2.69 -1.49
CA ARG A 124 9.28 -1.59 -0.94
C ARG A 124 9.77 -0.72 -2.08
N ASP A 125 9.50 0.56 -1.98
CA ASP A 125 10.01 1.61 -2.84
C ASP A 125 11.16 2.30 -2.08
N HIS A 126 12.36 2.31 -2.66
CA HIS A 126 13.56 2.91 -2.07
C HIS A 126 14.13 3.95 -3.04
N PHE A 127 14.05 5.20 -2.64
CA PHE A 127 14.58 6.34 -3.37
C PHE A 127 15.90 6.77 -2.75
N LEU A 128 16.90 6.99 -3.60
CA LEU A 128 18.23 7.47 -3.22
C LEU A 128 18.49 8.74 -4.03
N VAL A 129 18.94 9.82 -3.40
CA VAL A 129 19.37 11.03 -4.13
C VAL A 129 20.87 11.17 -3.99
N CYS A 130 21.56 11.24 -5.12
CA CYS A 130 23.01 11.28 -5.19
C CYS A 130 23.49 12.57 -5.86
N ARG A 131 24.64 13.08 -5.40
CA ARG A 131 25.42 14.11 -6.10
C ARG A 131 26.29 13.44 -7.15
N ARG A 132 26.34 14.01 -8.36
CA ARG A 132 27.10 13.46 -9.49
C ARG A 132 28.61 13.63 -9.32
N ALA A 133 29.06 14.78 -8.83
CA ALA A 133 30.48 15.15 -8.78
C ALA A 133 31.35 14.16 -7.99
N ASP A 134 30.83 13.64 -6.89
CA ASP A 134 31.53 12.74 -5.96
C ASP A 134 30.82 11.38 -5.79
N GLY A 135 29.65 11.20 -6.39
CA GLY A 135 28.82 10.01 -6.22
C GLY A 135 28.20 9.89 -4.82
N LYS A 136 28.26 10.94 -3.99
CA LYS A 136 27.84 10.88 -2.58
C LYS A 136 26.32 10.77 -2.46
N LEU A 137 25.86 9.91 -1.54
CA LEU A 137 24.46 9.78 -1.18
C LEU A 137 24.06 10.93 -0.23
N LEU A 138 23.13 11.78 -0.68
CA LEU A 138 22.66 12.93 0.09
C LEU A 138 21.50 12.55 1.03
N GLY A 139 20.68 11.59 0.61
CA GLY A 139 19.61 11.06 1.43
C GLY A 139 18.89 9.89 0.78
N GLU A 140 18.08 9.21 1.58
CA GLU A 140 17.25 8.09 1.16
C GLU A 140 15.82 8.20 1.71
N ALA A 141 14.86 7.68 0.95
CA ALA A 141 13.47 7.54 1.39
C ALA A 141 12.97 6.13 1.10
N ILE A 142 12.47 5.47 2.14
CA ILE A 142 11.97 4.11 2.08
C ILE A 142 10.48 4.14 2.39
N SER A 143 9.70 3.51 1.52
CA SER A 143 8.29 3.27 1.76
C SER A 143 7.89 1.86 1.38
N TYR A 144 6.84 1.39 2.04
CA TYR A 144 6.23 0.10 1.82
C TYR A 144 4.81 0.31 1.35
N ALA A 145 4.38 -0.50 0.39
CA ALA A 145 3.05 -0.44 -0.13
C ALA A 145 2.45 -1.83 -0.34
N ARG A 146 1.17 -1.95 0.01
CA ARG A 146 0.28 -3.00 -0.46
C ARG A 146 -0.51 -2.48 -1.65
N ILE A 147 -0.62 -3.27 -2.70
CA ILE A 147 -1.47 -3.02 -3.87
C ILE A 147 -2.37 -4.24 -4.08
N GLY A 148 -3.67 -4.02 -4.22
CA GLY A 148 -4.65 -5.09 -4.43
C GLY A 148 -4.98 -5.87 -3.15
N GLY A 149 -5.40 -7.12 -3.31
CA GLY A 149 -6.08 -7.88 -2.24
C GLY A 149 -7.51 -7.42 -2.00
N ASP A 150 -8.03 -6.53 -2.86
CA ASP A 150 -9.44 -6.28 -2.94
C ASP A 150 -10.15 -7.45 -3.59
N MET A 151 -11.41 -7.57 -3.24
CA MET A 151 -12.28 -8.54 -3.89
C MET A 151 -12.36 -8.22 -5.38
N PRO A 152 -12.46 -9.23 -6.24
CA PRO A 152 -12.49 -9.01 -7.67
C PRO A 152 -13.74 -8.22 -8.08
N GLY A 153 -13.58 -7.22 -8.94
CA GLY A 153 -14.66 -6.33 -9.39
C GLY A 153 -14.22 -5.32 -10.45
N PRO A 154 -15.13 -4.46 -10.94
CA PRO A 154 -14.83 -3.42 -11.92
C PRO A 154 -14.13 -2.17 -11.34
N TRP A 155 -13.82 -2.17 -10.04
CA TRP A 155 -13.13 -1.05 -9.38
C TRP A 155 -11.61 -1.17 -9.47
N HIS A 156 -10.92 -0.05 -9.33
CA HIS A 156 -9.46 -0.03 -9.20
C HIS A 156 -9.03 -0.71 -7.89
N GLU A 157 -7.90 -1.42 -7.95
CA GLU A 157 -7.28 -1.98 -6.77
C GLU A 157 -6.93 -0.87 -5.77
N SER A 158 -7.33 -1.08 -4.52
CA SER A 158 -6.93 -0.24 -3.41
C SER A 158 -5.44 -0.42 -3.15
N SER A 159 -4.84 0.62 -2.57
CA SER A 159 -3.48 0.55 -2.07
C SER A 159 -3.39 1.07 -0.65
N PHE A 160 -2.39 0.61 0.07
CA PHE A 160 -2.03 1.10 1.40
C PHE A 160 -0.53 1.36 1.39
N ARG A 161 -0.11 2.51 1.92
CA ARG A 161 1.30 2.92 1.93
C ARG A 161 1.72 3.36 3.33
N CYS A 162 2.94 3.02 3.71
CA CYS A 162 3.59 3.51 4.92
C CYS A 162 5.07 3.86 4.62
N PRO A 163 5.56 5.05 5.02
CA PRO A 163 4.79 6.16 5.58
C PRO A 163 3.84 6.78 4.55
N LYS A 164 2.78 7.46 5.02
CA LYS A 164 1.82 8.16 4.13
C LYS A 164 2.54 9.16 3.22
N GLU A 165 3.41 9.95 3.84
CA GLU A 165 4.28 10.91 3.17
C GLU A 165 5.64 10.27 3.02
N SER A 166 5.94 9.83 1.81
CA SER A 166 7.21 9.21 1.47
C SER A 166 7.40 9.22 -0.03
N GLY A 167 8.67 9.20 -0.45
CA GLY A 167 9.04 9.19 -1.87
C GLY A 167 10.01 10.30 -2.22
N ASN A 168 10.25 10.44 -3.52
CA ASN A 168 11.29 11.31 -4.05
C ASN A 168 11.05 12.80 -3.76
N SER A 169 9.80 13.28 -3.84
CA SER A 169 9.48 14.70 -3.61
C SER A 169 9.81 15.14 -2.18
N LEU A 170 9.29 14.41 -1.17
CA LEU A 170 9.58 14.69 0.24
C LEU A 170 11.08 14.57 0.54
N LEU A 171 11.77 13.59 -0.04
CA LEU A 171 13.21 13.44 0.09
C LEU A 171 13.96 14.68 -0.43
N GLN A 172 13.57 15.19 -1.60
CA GLN A 172 14.17 16.38 -2.19
C GLN A 172 13.90 17.64 -1.35
N GLU A 173 12.68 17.82 -0.83
CA GLU A 173 12.35 18.94 0.08
C GLU A 173 13.21 18.95 1.34
N GLN A 174 13.58 17.76 1.83
CA GLN A 174 14.42 17.64 3.02
C GLN A 174 15.92 17.83 2.72
N ILE A 175 16.39 17.39 1.55
CA ILE A 175 17.79 17.56 1.13
C ILE A 175 18.07 19.00 0.70
N PHE A 176 17.26 19.58 -0.17
CA PHE A 176 17.53 20.87 -0.80
C PHE A 176 16.85 22.01 -0.04
N LYS A 177 17.67 22.92 0.47
CA LYS A 177 17.23 24.09 1.23
C LYS A 177 17.45 25.36 0.42
N LYS A 178 16.52 26.31 0.52
CA LYS A 178 16.69 27.63 -0.05
C LYS A 178 17.70 28.39 0.80
N VAL A 179 18.58 29.16 0.16
CA VAL A 179 19.34 30.20 0.88
C VAL A 179 18.31 31.18 1.44
N GLU A 180 18.28 31.38 2.76
CA GLU A 180 17.56 32.49 3.37
C GLU A 180 18.43 33.75 3.16
N GLU A 181 17.91 34.72 2.42
CA GLU A 181 18.53 36.05 2.24
C GLU A 181 18.40 36.91 3.51
#